data_AF-A0A5D0R4V9-F1
#
_entry.id   AF-A0A5D0R4V9-F1
#
_cell.length_a   1.000
_cell.length_b   1.000
_cell.length_c   1.000
_cell.angle_alpha   90.00
_cell.angle_beta   90.00
_cell.angle_gamma   90.00
#
_symmetry.space_group_name_H-M   'P 1'
#
loop_
_entity.id
_entity.type
_entity.pdbx_description
1 polymer ?
#
loop_
_entity_poly.entity_id
_entity_poly.type
_entity_poly.pdbx_seq_one_letter_code
_entity_poly.pdbx_strand_id
1 'polypeptide(L)'
;MSLNKRLGAIQKQIAEIQESLTSETKSSAGDKHETGRAMLQLEREKAGVQLSEIQKQQDTLSKVNVIKTSETICLGSVVFTTKSNYFIAISAGEFLIAGELFYAISPRTPIGKLLLGKTVRNEIVFNKQTIKIEAII
;
A
#
# COMPACT_ATOMS: atom_id res chain seq x y z
N MET A 1 10.69 -5.24 1.97
CA MET A 1 10.14 -5.59 3.31
C MET A 1 8.67 -5.96 3.14
N SER A 2 8.23 -7.14 3.59
CA SER A 2 6.83 -7.59 3.40
C SER A 2 5.85 -6.79 4.25
N LEU A 3 4.57 -6.77 3.86
CA LEU A 3 3.51 -6.03 4.55
C LEU A 3 3.40 -6.42 6.04
N ASN A 4 3.49 -7.71 6.36
CA ASN A 4 3.46 -8.21 7.73
C ASN A 4 4.68 -7.77 8.55
N LYS A 5 5.87 -7.68 7.94
CA LYS A 5 7.06 -7.14 8.61
C LYS A 5 6.87 -5.65 8.93
N ARG A 6 6.28 -4.87 8.02
CA ARG A 6 5.97 -3.46 8.27
C ARG A 6 4.95 -3.31 9.40
N LEU A 7 3.90 -4.14 9.42
CA LEU A 7 2.91 -4.15 10.49
C LEU A 7 3.56 -4.39 11.86
N GLY A 8 4.39 -5.45 11.97
CA GLY A 8 5.07 -5.78 13.22
C GLY A 8 6.01 -4.67 13.70
N ALA A 9 6.71 -4.00 12.79
CA ALA A 9 7.56 -2.86 13.13
C ALA A 9 6.76 -1.67 13.69
N ILE A 10 5.63 -1.32 13.07
CA ILE A 10 4.76 -0.22 13.54
C ILE A 10 4.09 -0.57 14.87
N GLN A 11 3.63 -1.80 15.05
CA GLN A 11 3.06 -2.25 16.33
C GLN A 11 4.09 -2.17 17.46
N LYS A 12 5.33 -2.58 17.19
CA LYS A 12 6.44 -2.45 18.14
C LYS A 12 6.72 -0.98 18.48
N GLN A 13 6.80 -0.11 17.47
CA GLN A 13 6.99 1.33 17.68
C GLN A 13 5.87 1.95 18.53
N ILE A 14 4.61 1.58 18.29
CA ILE A 14 3.48 2.07 19.10
C ILE A 14 3.59 1.61 20.55
N ALA A 15 4.00 0.36 20.79
CA ALA A 15 4.22 -0.16 22.13
C ALA A 15 5.34 0.60 22.87
N GLU A 16 6.46 0.87 22.20
CA GLU A 16 7.57 1.65 22.76
C GLU A 16 7.17 3.10 23.10
N ILE A 17 6.36 3.75 22.25
CA ILE A 17 5.81 5.08 22.53
C ILE A 17 4.87 5.04 23.74
N GLN A 18 4.03 4.01 23.87
CA GLN A 18 3.14 3.83 25.01
C GLN A 18 3.92 3.62 26.31
N GLU A 19 4.93 2.75 26.29
CA GLU A 19 5.83 2.54 27.44
C GLU A 19 6.52 3.86 27.85
N SER A 20 7.04 4.62 26.88
CA SER A 20 7.68 5.92 27.13
C SER A 20 6.71 6.94 27.74
N LEU A 21 5.48 7.03 27.24
CA LEU A 21 4.42 7.88 27.81
C LEU A 21 4.08 7.48 29.25
N THR A 22 3.99 6.17 29.55
CA THR A 22 3.72 5.69 30.91
C THR A 22 4.88 5.97 31.86
N SER A 23 6.12 5.82 31.40
CA SER A 23 7.34 6.13 32.17
C SER A 23 7.44 7.63 32.48
N GLU A 24 7.18 8.50 31.49
CA GLU A 24 7.12 9.94 31.70
C GLU A 24 5.99 10.37 32.66
N THR A 25 4.91 9.59 32.76
CA THR A 25 3.84 9.84 33.74
C THR A 25 4.31 9.60 35.18
N LYS A 26 5.25 8.66 35.40
CA LYS A 26 5.72 8.28 36.74
C LYS A 26 6.84 9.17 37.29
N SER A 27 7.60 9.86 36.44
CA SER A 27 8.76 10.69 36.84
C SER A 27 8.45 12.19 37.02
N SER A 28 7.22 12.56 37.38
CA SER A 28 6.70 13.94 37.36
C SER A 28 7.37 14.89 38.36
N ALA A 29 8.30 15.73 37.88
CA ALA A 29 8.81 16.91 38.59
C ALA A 29 9.27 18.03 37.61
N GLY A 30 8.35 18.82 37.05
CA GLY A 30 8.64 20.16 36.46
C GLY A 30 8.43 20.38 34.93
N ASP A 31 8.53 21.66 34.51
CA ASP A 31 8.24 22.24 33.17
C ASP A 31 8.86 21.53 31.95
N LYS A 32 9.90 20.71 32.12
CA LYS A 32 10.59 20.02 31.01
C LYS A 32 9.76 18.89 30.37
N HIS A 33 8.69 18.46 31.03
CA HIS A 33 7.83 17.36 30.58
C HIS A 33 6.85 17.72 29.45
N GLU A 34 6.45 18.99 29.30
CA GLU A 34 5.44 19.35 28.30
C GLU A 34 5.94 19.14 26.87
N THR A 35 7.21 19.45 26.58
CA THR A 35 7.78 19.27 25.24
C THR A 35 8.04 17.80 24.90
N GLY A 36 8.51 16.99 25.86
CA GLY A 36 8.75 15.56 25.67
C GLY A 36 7.46 14.78 25.37
N ARG A 37 6.41 15.03 26.16
CA ARG A 37 5.08 14.47 25.91
C ARG A 37 4.47 14.90 24.58
N ALA A 38 4.60 16.17 24.23
CA ALA A 38 4.10 16.67 22.94
C ALA A 38 4.78 15.96 21.76
N MET A 39 6.08 15.69 21.85
CA MET A 39 6.82 14.92 20.84
C MET A 39 6.35 13.46 20.75
N LEU A 40 6.21 12.77 21.89
CA LEU A 40 5.70 11.39 21.90
C LEU A 40 4.27 11.28 21.35
N GLN A 41 3.44 12.29 21.59
CA GLN A 41 2.09 12.35 21.05
C GLN A 41 2.09 12.52 19.51
N LEU A 42 2.97 13.37 18.98
CA LEU A 42 3.17 13.53 17.54
C LEU A 42 3.71 12.25 16.89
N GLU A 43 4.64 11.56 17.54
CA GLU A 43 5.13 10.26 17.06
C GLU A 43 4.02 9.20 17.05
N ARG A 44 3.17 9.19 18.08
CA ARG A 44 2.00 8.31 18.15
C ARG A 44 1.03 8.58 17.02
N GLU A 45 0.76 9.83 16.71
CA GLU A 45 -0.11 10.22 15.59
C GLU A 45 0.46 9.74 14.25
N LYS A 46 1.75 9.98 13.99
CA LYS A 46 2.43 9.50 12.78
C LYS A 46 2.39 7.97 12.66
N ALA A 47 2.68 7.26 13.74
CA ALA A 47 2.60 5.80 13.76
C ALA A 47 1.17 5.29 13.52
N GLY A 48 0.17 5.99 14.06
CA GLY A 48 -1.26 5.71 13.83
C GLY A 48 -1.68 5.87 12.36
N VAL A 49 -1.19 6.93 11.69
CA VAL A 49 -1.42 7.12 10.24
C VAL A 49 -0.84 5.95 9.44
N GLN A 50 0.40 5.57 9.71
CA GLN A 50 1.05 4.44 9.02
C GLN A 50 0.34 3.12 9.29
N LEU A 51 -0.11 2.87 10.53
CA LEU A 51 -0.90 1.69 10.87
C LEU A 51 -2.21 1.64 10.07
N SER A 52 -2.92 2.76 9.97
CA SER A 52 -4.16 2.85 9.19
C SER A 52 -3.93 2.55 7.70
N GLU A 53 -2.81 3.00 7.14
CA GLU A 53 -2.45 2.68 5.75
C GLU A 53 -2.17 1.19 5.55
N ILE A 54 -1.43 0.55 6.47
CA ILE A 54 -1.15 -0.88 6.42
C ILE A 54 -2.43 -1.70 6.53
N GLN A 55 -3.35 -1.32 7.43
CA GLN A 55 -4.65 -1.98 7.58
C GLN A 55 -5.48 -1.87 6.29
N LYS A 56 -5.53 -0.69 5.66
CA LYS A 56 -6.20 -0.51 4.36
C LYS A 56 -5.60 -1.40 3.27
N GLN A 57 -4.28 -1.62 3.28
CA GLN A 57 -3.61 -2.52 2.34
C GLN A 57 -3.97 -3.98 2.60
N GLN A 58 -4.04 -4.41 3.87
CA GLN A 58 -4.50 -5.76 4.24
C GLN A 58 -5.95 -6.00 3.84
N ASP A 59 -6.84 -5.04 4.08
CA ASP A 59 -8.24 -5.09 3.66
C ASP A 59 -8.41 -5.14 2.14
N THR A 60 -7.49 -4.51 1.41
CA THR A 60 -7.49 -4.58 -0.05
C THR A 60 -7.07 -5.98 -0.49
N LEU A 61 -5.99 -6.52 0.07
CA LEU A 61 -5.53 -7.88 -0.25
C LEU A 61 -6.57 -8.95 0.09
N SER A 62 -7.28 -8.84 1.22
CA SER A 62 -8.31 -9.82 1.60
C SER A 62 -9.50 -9.85 0.65
N LYS A 63 -9.73 -8.77 -0.11
CA LYS A 63 -10.78 -8.66 -1.14
C LYS A 63 -10.33 -9.12 -2.52
N VAL A 64 -9.02 -9.34 -2.73
CA VAL A 64 -8.50 -9.85 -3.99
C VAL A 64 -8.99 -11.28 -4.17
N ASN A 65 -9.83 -11.51 -5.18
CA ASN A 65 -10.27 -12.85 -5.56
C ASN A 65 -9.60 -13.24 -6.88
N VAL A 66 -8.48 -13.96 -6.77
CA VAL A 66 -7.69 -14.42 -7.93
C VAL A 66 -8.34 -15.54 -8.75
N ILE A 67 -9.47 -16.08 -8.27
CA ILE A 67 -10.18 -17.19 -8.94
C ILE A 67 -11.22 -16.63 -9.93
N LYS A 68 -11.67 -15.38 -9.74
CA LYS A 68 -12.66 -14.76 -10.62
C LYS A 68 -11.98 -14.10 -11.82
N THR A 69 -12.22 -14.65 -13.00
CA THR A 69 -11.91 -13.97 -14.26
C THR A 69 -12.93 -12.86 -14.50
N SER A 70 -12.46 -11.68 -14.88
CA SER A 70 -13.29 -10.51 -15.21
C SER A 70 -12.97 -10.01 -16.61
N GLU A 71 -13.99 -9.62 -17.37
CA GLU A 71 -13.81 -8.99 -18.69
C GLU A 71 -13.18 -7.59 -18.59
N THR A 72 -13.32 -6.96 -17.41
CA THR A 72 -12.78 -5.63 -17.12
C THR A 72 -11.67 -5.73 -16.08
N ILE A 73 -10.69 -4.83 -16.18
CA ILE A 73 -9.60 -4.72 -15.21
C ILE A 73 -10.17 -4.33 -13.84
N CYS A 74 -10.02 -5.20 -12.85
CA CYS A 74 -10.45 -4.98 -11.48
C CYS A 74 -9.37 -5.37 -10.47
N LEU A 75 -9.68 -5.25 -9.17
CA LEU A 75 -8.80 -5.70 -8.12
C LEU A 75 -8.57 -7.22 -8.25
N GLY A 76 -7.31 -7.64 -8.30
CA GLY A 76 -6.88 -9.02 -8.53
C GLY A 76 -6.53 -9.35 -9.98
N SER A 77 -6.81 -8.47 -10.93
CA SER A 77 -6.49 -8.72 -12.34
C SER A 77 -4.98 -8.66 -12.61
N VAL A 78 -4.52 -9.59 -13.44
CA VAL A 78 -3.23 -9.50 -14.12
C VAL A 78 -3.47 -8.92 -15.51
N VAL A 79 -2.78 -7.84 -15.83
CA VAL A 79 -2.97 -7.07 -17.06
C VAL A 79 -1.71 -7.11 -17.88
N PHE A 80 -1.81 -7.61 -19.10
CA PHE A 80 -0.74 -7.59 -20.09
C PHE A 80 -0.93 -6.40 -21.01
N THR A 81 0.14 -5.66 -21.25
CA THR A 81 0.11 -4.48 -22.12
C THR A 81 1.32 -4.42 -23.02
N THR A 82 1.24 -3.58 -24.06
CA THR A 82 2.34 -3.32 -24.99
C THR A 82 3.62 -2.71 -24.36
N LYS A 83 3.58 -2.30 -23.09
CA LYS A 83 4.71 -1.64 -22.41
C LYS A 83 5.18 -2.36 -21.16
N SER A 84 4.27 -2.62 -20.23
CA SER A 84 4.60 -3.28 -18.96
C SER A 84 3.41 -4.09 -18.47
N ASN A 85 3.69 -5.19 -17.78
CA ASN A 85 2.63 -5.99 -17.19
C ASN A 85 2.31 -5.49 -15.78
N TYR A 86 1.06 -5.56 -15.40
CA TYR A 86 0.57 -5.02 -14.13
C TYR A 86 -0.22 -6.08 -13.37
N PHE A 87 -0.08 -6.07 -12.04
CA PHE A 87 -0.97 -6.78 -11.15
C PHE A 87 -1.72 -5.75 -10.29
N ILE A 88 -3.05 -5.73 -10.40
CA ILE A 88 -3.88 -4.72 -9.75
C ILE A 88 -4.21 -5.18 -8.33
N ALA A 89 -3.43 -4.74 -7.35
CA ALA A 89 -3.62 -5.12 -5.95
C ALA A 89 -3.17 -4.01 -4.99
N ILE A 90 -2.03 -4.20 -4.34
CA ILE A 90 -1.35 -3.19 -3.53
C ILE A 90 -0.06 -2.76 -4.22
N SER A 91 0.43 -1.57 -3.90
CA SER A 91 1.73 -1.09 -4.38
C SER A 91 2.87 -1.86 -3.71
N ALA A 92 3.22 -3.01 -4.27
CA ALA A 92 4.25 -3.90 -3.72
C ALA A 92 5.56 -3.90 -4.52
N GLY A 93 5.63 -3.09 -5.58
CA GLY A 93 6.82 -2.95 -6.42
C GLY A 93 6.77 -3.88 -7.63
N GLU A 94 7.93 -4.23 -8.15
CA GLU A 94 8.07 -5.09 -9.32
C GLU A 94 8.43 -6.54 -8.95
N PHE A 95 7.99 -7.47 -9.78
CA PHE A 95 8.18 -8.91 -9.63
C PHE A 95 8.59 -9.49 -10.97
N LEU A 96 9.60 -10.35 -10.97
CA LEU A 96 9.97 -11.13 -12.15
C LEU A 96 9.36 -12.52 -12.03
N ILE A 97 8.47 -12.89 -12.95
CA ILE A 97 7.80 -14.20 -12.98
C ILE A 97 8.02 -14.79 -14.36
N ALA A 98 8.60 -15.98 -14.43
CA ALA A 98 8.89 -16.68 -15.69
C ALA A 98 9.65 -15.83 -16.73
N GLY A 99 10.48 -14.88 -16.28
CA GLY A 99 11.24 -13.98 -17.15
C GLY A 99 10.51 -12.70 -17.54
N GLU A 100 9.25 -12.53 -17.14
CA GLU A 100 8.46 -11.33 -17.39
C GLU A 100 8.37 -10.44 -16.16
N LEU A 101 8.41 -9.12 -16.39
CA LEU A 101 8.36 -8.11 -15.34
C LEU A 101 6.92 -7.64 -15.11
N PHE A 102 6.44 -7.78 -13.88
CA PHE A 102 5.12 -7.33 -13.43
C PHE A 102 5.25 -6.25 -12.36
N TYR A 103 4.46 -5.19 -12.48
CA TYR A 103 4.33 -4.17 -11.45
C TYR A 103 3.05 -4.39 -10.64
N ALA A 104 3.19 -4.74 -9.35
CA ALA A 104 2.06 -4.75 -8.44
C ALA A 104 1.74 -3.31 -8.03
N ILE A 105 0.59 -2.82 -8.47
CA ILE A 105 0.15 -1.45 -8.28
C ILE A 105 -1.20 -1.41 -7.58
N SER A 106 -1.41 -0.39 -6.75
CA SER A 106 -2.75 -0.10 -6.24
C SER A 106 -3.63 0.52 -7.33
N PRO A 107 -4.94 0.18 -7.39
CA PRO A 107 -5.94 0.90 -8.17
C PRO A 107 -5.95 2.41 -7.98
N ARG A 108 -5.45 2.89 -6.83
CA ARG A 108 -5.42 4.31 -6.48
C ARG A 108 -4.26 5.09 -7.11
N THR A 109 -3.26 4.39 -7.66
CA THR A 109 -2.14 5.03 -8.35
C THR A 109 -2.61 5.70 -9.66
N PRO A 110 -1.88 6.70 -10.19
CA PRO A 110 -2.27 7.37 -11.45
C PRO A 110 -2.51 6.39 -12.61
N ILE A 111 -1.61 5.42 -12.81
CA ILE A 111 -1.76 4.38 -13.82
C ILE A 111 -2.89 3.39 -13.48
N GLY A 112 -3.02 3.01 -12.21
CA GLY A 112 -4.09 2.11 -11.75
C GLY A 112 -5.48 2.68 -12.03
N LYS A 113 -5.68 3.99 -11.83
CA LYS A 113 -6.93 4.69 -12.14
C LYS A 113 -7.26 4.68 -13.63
N LEU A 114 -6.25 4.74 -14.50
CA LEU A 114 -6.44 4.71 -15.96
C LEU A 114 -6.81 3.30 -16.45
N LEU A 115 -6.22 2.27 -15.84
CA LEU A 115 -6.46 0.87 -16.20
C LEU A 115 -7.80 0.35 -15.68
N LEU A 116 -8.23 0.77 -14.49
CA LEU A 116 -9.43 0.24 -13.84
C LEU A 116 -10.67 0.35 -14.75
N GLY A 117 -11.40 -0.75 -14.90
CA GLY A 117 -12.63 -0.83 -15.69
C GLY A 117 -12.41 -0.90 -17.21
N LYS A 118 -11.17 -0.81 -17.70
CA LYS A 118 -10.85 -1.01 -19.12
C LYS A 118 -10.93 -2.48 -19.49
N THR A 119 -11.09 -2.76 -20.78
CA THR A 119 -11.15 -4.11 -21.34
C THR A 119 -10.01 -4.34 -22.33
N VAL A 120 -9.84 -5.59 -22.76
CA VAL A 120 -8.87 -5.96 -23.81
C VAL A 120 -9.09 -5.11 -25.08
N ARG A 121 -8.00 -4.69 -25.72
CA ARG A 121 -7.92 -3.76 -26.86
C ARG A 121 -8.15 -2.28 -26.54
N ASN A 122 -8.52 -1.90 -25.32
CA ASN A 122 -8.52 -0.49 -24.94
C ASN A 122 -7.10 0.08 -24.91
N GLU A 123 -7.02 1.39 -25.11
CA GLU A 123 -5.78 2.16 -25.02
C GLU A 123 -5.89 3.22 -23.93
N ILE A 124 -4.79 3.44 -23.23
CA ILE A 124 -4.63 4.51 -22.25
C ILE A 124 -3.37 5.29 -22.56
N VAL A 125 -3.34 6.57 -22.17
CA VAL A 125 -2.13 7.40 -22.27
C VAL A 125 -1.59 7.62 -20.87
N PHE A 126 -0.37 7.19 -20.64
CA PHE A 126 0.34 7.41 -19.38
C PHE A 126 1.76 7.90 -19.67
N ASN A 127 2.19 8.98 -19.00
CA ASN A 127 3.50 9.60 -19.23
C ASN A 127 3.80 9.89 -20.72
N LYS A 128 2.80 10.37 -21.46
CA LYS A 128 2.87 10.65 -22.92
C LYS A 128 3.09 9.41 -23.80
N GLN A 129 2.93 8.21 -23.25
CA GLN A 129 3.01 6.96 -24.00
C GLN A 129 1.63 6.32 -24.09
N THR A 130 1.28 5.84 -25.29
CA THR A 130 0.09 5.01 -25.49
C THR A 130 0.39 3.57 -25.09
N ILE A 131 -0.44 3.04 -24.21
CA ILE A 131 -0.37 1.67 -23.69
C ILE A 131 -1.65 0.98 -24.11
N LYS A 132 -1.52 -0.14 -24.82
CA LYS A 132 -2.66 -0.95 -25.25
C LYS A 132 -2.77 -2.19 -24.37
N ILE A 133 -3.99 -2.50 -23.96
CA ILE A 133 -4.28 -3.68 -23.15
C ILE A 133 -4.42 -4.89 -24.07
N GLU A 134 -3.59 -5.90 -23.87
CA GLU A 134 -3.49 -7.08 -24.73
C GLU A 134 -4.23 -8.28 -24.14
N ALA A 135 -4.15 -8.47 -22.83
CA ALA A 135 -4.86 -9.53 -22.12
C ALA A 135 -5.16 -9.14 -20.67
N ILE A 136 -6.20 -9.77 -20.11
CA ILE A 136 -6.60 -9.67 -18.71
C ILE A 136 -6.80 -11.11 -18.22
N ILE A 137 -6.18 -11.45 -17.09
CA ILE A 137 -6.35 -12.73 -16.39
C ILE A 137 -6.93 -12.45 -15.00
#